data_AF-A0A8T6P244-F1
#
_entry.id   AF-A0A8T6P244-F1
#
_cell.length_a   1.000
_cell.length_b   1.000
_cell.length_c   1.000
_cell.angle_alpha   90.00
_cell.angle_beta   90.00
_cell.angle_gamma   90.00
#
_symmetry.space_group_name_H-M   'P 1'
#
loop_
_entity.id
_entity.type
_entity.pdbx_description
1 polymer ?
#
loop_
_entity_poly.entity_id
_entity_poly.type
_entity_poly.pdbx_seq_one_letter_code
_entity_poly.pdbx_strand_id
1 'polypeptide(L)'
;MIHASYLTPFTDNDLNRHQTLASRERGLLMLASLFVILNRVILLLVRDEPLWMLWPLPIWVLVAVAMHMALNRTVPLRDPYILPLVLLLCGWGLTLVERLAPAFGPRQVIWVVVGAFAAIMVTLLPPHLRLLRRYRYSWLLVGLALLAATLLFGVNPSGFAGAPQLWLGLQG
;
A
#
# COMPACT_ATOMS: atom_id res chain seq x y z
N MET A 1 -22.19 37.14 -28.66
CA MET A 1 -22.36 35.71 -28.97
C MET A 1 -20.99 35.05 -28.73
N ILE A 2 -20.72 34.66 -27.48
CA ILE A 2 -19.36 34.40 -26.96
C ILE A 2 -19.14 32.89 -26.78
N HIS A 3 -18.06 32.42 -27.41
CA HIS A 3 -17.24 31.22 -27.15
C HIS A 3 -17.90 29.94 -26.60
N ALA A 4 -18.13 28.98 -27.51
CA ALA A 4 -18.34 27.56 -27.23
C ALA A 4 -17.15 26.71 -27.76
N SER A 5 -15.92 26.98 -27.33
CA SER A 5 -14.69 26.38 -27.88
C SER A 5 -13.83 25.62 -26.85
N TYR A 6 -14.45 24.88 -25.93
CA TYR A 6 -13.73 24.06 -24.91
C TYR A 6 -14.16 22.59 -24.86
N LEU A 7 -14.72 22.05 -25.94
CA LEU A 7 -14.86 20.60 -26.10
C LEU A 7 -13.79 20.13 -27.08
N THR A 8 -12.55 19.98 -26.63
CA THR A 8 -11.57 19.18 -27.38
C THR A 8 -12.13 17.76 -27.46
N PRO A 9 -12.40 17.22 -28.65
CA PRO A 9 -12.85 15.83 -28.77
C PRO A 9 -11.74 14.93 -28.22
N PHE A 10 -12.11 14.00 -27.35
CA PHE A 10 -11.22 12.95 -26.88
C PHE A 10 -10.66 12.20 -28.09
N THR A 11 -9.36 12.32 -28.34
CA THR A 11 -8.77 11.86 -29.61
C THR A 11 -8.53 10.35 -29.58
N ASP A 12 -8.53 9.69 -30.73
CA ASP A 12 -8.21 8.25 -30.83
C ASP A 12 -6.84 7.90 -30.22
N ASN A 13 -5.92 8.86 -30.20
CA ASN A 13 -4.61 8.70 -29.57
C ASN A 13 -4.71 8.55 -28.04
N ASP A 14 -5.66 9.24 -27.39
CA ASP A 14 -5.90 9.12 -25.95
C ASP A 14 -6.49 7.74 -25.62
N LEU A 15 -7.47 7.27 -26.40
CA LEU A 15 -8.03 5.91 -26.29
C LEU A 15 -6.93 4.84 -26.35
N ASN A 16 -6.06 4.92 -27.35
CA ASN A 16 -4.94 3.97 -27.53
C ASN A 16 -3.94 4.04 -26.38
N ARG A 17 -3.66 5.25 -25.87
CA ARG A 17 -2.78 5.43 -24.71
C ARG A 17 -3.35 4.79 -23.45
N HIS A 18 -4.65 4.91 -23.19
CA HIS A 18 -5.28 4.25 -22.05
C HIS A 18 -5.21 2.72 -22.13
N GLN A 19 -5.45 2.16 -23.31
CA GLN A 19 -5.40 0.71 -23.52
C GLN A 19 -3.97 0.16 -23.31
N THR A 20 -2.96 0.87 -23.79
CA THR A 20 -1.55 0.46 -23.63
C THR A 20 -1.07 0.57 -22.19
N LEU A 21 -1.48 1.61 -21.44
CA LEU A 21 -1.13 1.76 -20.02
C LEU A 21 -1.76 0.67 -19.15
N ALA A 22 -3.04 0.37 -19.35
CA ALA A 22 -3.73 -0.69 -18.60
C ALA A 22 -3.15 -2.09 -18.88
N SER A 23 -2.73 -2.35 -20.12
CA SER A 23 -2.09 -3.62 -20.51
C SER A 23 -0.71 -3.78 -19.87
N ARG A 24 0.08 -2.69 -19.83
CA ARG A 24 1.38 -2.67 -19.15
C ARG A 24 1.25 -2.89 -17.66
N GLU A 25 0.29 -2.21 -17.01
CA GLU A 25 0.03 -2.40 -15.59
C GLU A 25 -0.30 -3.86 -15.26
N ARG A 26 -1.20 -4.49 -16.03
CA ARG A 26 -1.56 -5.90 -15.84
C ARG A 26 -0.35 -6.82 -16.01
N GLY A 27 0.48 -6.60 -17.03
CA GLY A 27 1.71 -7.37 -17.23
C GLY A 27 2.67 -7.25 -16.04
N LEU A 28 2.83 -6.05 -15.49
CA LEU A 28 3.66 -5.81 -14.32
C LEU A 28 3.07 -6.42 -13.05
N LEU A 29 1.74 -6.38 -12.88
CA LEU A 29 1.05 -7.04 -11.77
C LEU A 29 1.22 -8.56 -11.84
N MET A 30 1.14 -9.15 -13.04
CA MET A 30 1.40 -10.58 -13.24
C MET A 30 2.83 -10.93 -12.86
N LEU A 31 3.81 -10.13 -13.29
CA LEU A 31 5.22 -10.34 -12.94
C LEU A 31 5.46 -10.21 -11.43
N ALA A 32 4.90 -9.18 -10.79
CA ALA A 32 4.97 -8.99 -9.35
C ALA A 32 4.31 -10.16 -8.59
N SER A 33 3.14 -10.59 -9.03
CA SER A 33 2.42 -11.72 -8.43
C SER A 33 3.22 -13.02 -8.57
N LEU A 34 3.78 -13.28 -9.75
CA LEU A 34 4.63 -14.43 -9.99
C LEU A 34 5.84 -14.43 -9.06
N PHE A 35 6.53 -13.29 -8.92
CA PHE A 35 7.66 -13.15 -8.01
C PHE A 35 7.27 -13.47 -6.55
N VAL A 36 6.17 -12.91 -6.06
CA VAL A 36 5.70 -13.11 -4.67
C VAL A 36 5.28 -14.57 -4.44
N ILE A 37 4.54 -15.18 -5.38
CA ILE A 37 4.11 -16.58 -5.30
C ILE A 37 5.33 -17.50 -5.29
N LEU A 38 6.29 -17.31 -6.21
CA LEU A 38 7.52 -18.11 -6.26
C LEU A 38 8.28 -17.99 -4.95
N ASN A 39 8.49 -16.77 -4.45
CA ASN A 39 9.21 -16.53 -3.21
C ASN A 39 8.53 -17.24 -2.02
N ARG A 40 7.20 -17.23 -1.98
CA ARG A 40 6.44 -17.85 -0.88
C ARG A 40 6.40 -19.37 -0.96
N VAL A 41 6.33 -19.93 -2.17
CA VAL A 41 6.45 -21.37 -2.41
C VAL A 41 7.85 -21.86 -2.05
N ILE A 42 8.90 -21.12 -2.44
CA ILE A 42 10.27 -21.44 -2.05
C ILE A 42 10.42 -21.45 -0.53
N LEU A 43 9.89 -20.44 0.18
CA LEU A 43 9.96 -20.41 1.65
C LEU A 43 9.24 -21.61 2.28
N LEU A 44 8.08 -22.00 1.74
CA LEU A 44 7.33 -23.17 2.20
C LEU A 44 8.13 -24.46 2.02
N LEU A 45 8.74 -24.66 0.86
CA LEU A 45 9.57 -25.83 0.56
C LEU A 45 10.83 -25.87 1.43
N VAL A 46 11.48 -24.73 1.66
CA VAL A 46 12.71 -24.64 2.48
C VAL A 46 12.43 -24.92 3.96
N ARG A 47 11.20 -24.68 4.44
CA ARG A 47 10.80 -24.91 5.83
C ARG A 47 10.04 -26.22 6.04
N ASP A 48 9.83 -27.01 4.99
CA ASP A 48 8.99 -28.22 5.01
C ASP A 48 7.60 -27.97 5.63
N GLU A 49 7.03 -26.79 5.37
CA GLU A 49 5.75 -26.37 5.93
C GLU A 49 4.57 -26.90 5.08
N PRO A 50 3.41 -27.18 5.69
CA PRO A 50 2.24 -27.64 4.96
C PRO A 50 1.64 -26.54 4.07
N LEU A 51 0.92 -26.94 3.01
CA LEU A 51 0.34 -26.04 2.01
C LEU A 51 -0.59 -24.95 2.57
N TRP A 52 -1.27 -25.21 3.69
CA TRP A 52 -2.14 -24.21 4.33
C TRP A 52 -1.34 -23.01 4.87
N MET A 53 -0.02 -23.14 5.04
CA MET A 53 0.86 -22.05 5.42
C MET A 53 0.98 -20.98 4.32
N LEU A 54 0.43 -21.21 3.12
CA LEU A 54 0.29 -20.21 2.05
C LEU A 54 -0.86 -19.23 2.27
N TRP A 55 -1.54 -19.27 3.43
CA TRP A 55 -2.67 -18.40 3.77
C TRP A 55 -2.46 -16.88 3.54
N PRO A 56 -1.24 -16.28 3.58
CA PRO A 56 -1.07 -14.85 3.26
C PRO A 56 -1.23 -14.53 1.76
N LEU A 57 -0.96 -15.48 0.87
CA LEU A 57 -1.04 -15.30 -0.59
C LEU A 57 -2.44 -14.89 -1.07
N PRO A 58 -3.54 -15.61 -0.74
CA PRO A 58 -4.87 -15.22 -1.21
C PRO A 58 -5.27 -13.84 -0.70
N ILE A 59 -4.84 -13.44 0.50
CA ILE A 59 -5.10 -12.09 1.05
C ILE A 59 -4.35 -11.03 0.25
N TRP A 60 -3.06 -11.26 -0.03
CA TRP A 60 -2.27 -10.33 -0.84
C TRP A 60 -2.83 -10.19 -2.27
N VAL A 61 -3.26 -11.30 -2.89
CA VAL A 61 -3.90 -11.28 -4.21
C VAL A 61 -5.22 -10.50 -4.16
N LEU A 62 -6.04 -10.70 -3.12
CA LEU A 62 -7.27 -9.94 -2.93
C LEU A 62 -6.99 -8.44 -2.81
N VAL A 63 -5.97 -8.05 -2.04
CA VAL A 63 -5.52 -6.66 -1.93
C VAL A 63 -5.07 -6.10 -3.29
N ALA A 64 -4.28 -6.86 -4.05
CA ALA A 64 -3.82 -6.46 -5.38
C ALA A 64 -4.99 -6.20 -6.34
N VAL A 65 -5.96 -7.11 -6.38
CA VAL A 65 -7.16 -6.99 -7.21
C VAL A 65 -8.02 -5.81 -6.75
N ALA A 66 -8.27 -5.69 -5.45
CA ALA A 66 -9.08 -4.60 -4.88
C ALA A 66 -8.48 -3.22 -5.20
N MET A 67 -7.16 -3.07 -5.02
CA MET A 67 -6.44 -1.83 -5.36
C MET A 67 -6.50 -1.54 -6.87
N HIS A 68 -6.23 -2.54 -7.72
CA HIS A 68 -6.29 -2.37 -9.16
C HIS A 68 -7.69 -1.90 -9.61
N MET A 69 -8.74 -2.53 -9.08
CA MET A 69 -10.13 -2.19 -9.36
C MET A 69 -10.53 -0.81 -8.81
N ALA A 70 -10.13 -0.47 -7.58
CA ALA A 70 -10.43 0.80 -6.97
C ALA A 70 -9.81 1.94 -7.77
N LEU A 71 -8.50 1.88 -8.02
CA LEU A 71 -7.80 2.92 -8.75
C LEU A 71 -8.29 3.02 -10.20
N ASN A 72 -8.67 1.91 -10.86
CA ASN A 72 -9.12 1.96 -12.26
C ASN A 72 -10.47 2.66 -12.43
N ARG A 73 -11.27 2.71 -11.35
CA ARG A 73 -12.53 3.47 -11.32
C ARG A 73 -12.34 4.93 -10.95
N THR A 74 -11.41 5.25 -10.06
CA THR A 74 -11.25 6.60 -9.50
C THR A 74 -10.23 7.46 -10.23
N VAL A 75 -9.13 6.87 -10.72
CA VAL A 75 -8.00 7.60 -11.31
C VAL A 75 -7.55 6.94 -12.63
N PRO A 76 -8.27 7.20 -13.75
CA PRO A 76 -7.98 6.56 -15.04
C PRO A 76 -6.68 7.04 -15.72
N LEU A 77 -6.13 8.20 -15.32
CA LEU A 77 -4.80 8.70 -15.74
C LEU A 77 -3.74 8.50 -14.63
N ARG A 78 -3.69 7.33 -14.00
CA ARG A 78 -2.63 7.02 -13.04
C ARG A 78 -1.34 6.55 -13.72
N ASP A 79 -0.24 6.64 -12.98
CA ASP A 79 1.00 5.97 -13.33
C ASP A 79 0.84 4.43 -13.18
N PRO A 80 1.04 3.64 -14.25
CA PRO A 80 0.87 2.18 -14.23
C PRO A 80 1.98 1.43 -13.48
N TYR A 81 3.10 2.08 -13.11
CA TYR A 81 4.25 1.42 -12.48
C TYR A 81 4.18 1.39 -10.96
N ILE A 82 3.53 2.38 -10.34
CA ILE A 82 3.53 2.56 -8.88
C ILE A 82 2.80 1.41 -8.19
N LEU A 83 1.59 1.05 -8.67
CA LEU A 83 0.80 0.01 -8.02
C LEU A 83 1.50 -1.37 -8.04
N PRO A 84 2.00 -1.87 -9.19
CA PRO A 84 2.74 -3.13 -9.23
C PRO A 84 3.97 -3.13 -8.33
N LEU A 85 4.72 -2.02 -8.28
CA LEU A 85 5.92 -1.91 -7.46
C LEU A 85 5.58 -1.96 -5.96
N VAL A 86 4.58 -1.20 -5.52
CA VAL A 86 4.12 -1.21 -4.12
C VAL A 86 3.66 -2.60 -3.72
N LEU A 87 2.85 -3.26 -4.56
CA LEU A 87 2.35 -4.60 -4.25
C LEU A 87 3.49 -5.62 -4.20
N LEU A 88 4.45 -5.56 -5.12
CA LEU A 88 5.66 -6.38 -5.10
C LEU A 88 6.40 -6.21 -3.77
N LEU A 89 6.66 -4.97 -3.35
CA LEU A 89 7.35 -4.68 -2.09
C LEU A 89 6.56 -5.18 -0.87
N CYS A 90 5.23 -4.99 -0.86
CA CYS A 90 4.39 -5.52 0.22
C CYS A 90 4.44 -7.05 0.28
N GLY A 91 4.36 -7.73 -0.87
CA GLY A 91 4.41 -9.19 -0.94
C GLY A 91 5.78 -9.75 -0.56
N TRP A 92 6.85 -9.09 -1.00
CA TRP A 92 8.20 -9.44 -0.60
C TRP A 92 8.44 -9.21 0.90
N GLY A 93 7.94 -8.09 1.43
CA GLY A 93 7.97 -7.78 2.86
C GLY A 93 7.25 -8.81 3.71
N LEU A 94 6.10 -9.33 3.26
CA LEU A 94 5.40 -10.43 3.93
C LEU A 94 6.29 -11.66 4.09
N THR A 95 6.94 -12.10 3.01
CA THR A 95 7.83 -13.26 3.06
C THR A 95 9.08 -12.99 3.90
N LEU A 96 9.61 -11.76 3.88
CA LEU A 96 10.76 -11.37 4.71
C LEU A 96 10.42 -11.39 6.20
N VAL A 97 9.26 -10.88 6.60
CA VAL A 97 8.83 -10.90 8.01
C VAL A 97 8.63 -12.33 8.48
N GLU A 98 7.97 -13.18 7.69
CA GLU A 98 7.83 -14.59 8.06
C GLU A 98 9.18 -15.32 8.11
N ARG A 99 10.14 -14.93 7.26
CA ARG A 99 11.49 -15.47 7.26
C ARG A 99 12.28 -15.07 8.52
N LEU A 100 12.26 -13.80 8.90
CA LEU A 100 13.08 -13.27 10.01
C LEU A 100 12.40 -13.40 11.37
N ALA A 101 11.09 -13.22 11.44
CA ALA A 101 10.34 -13.13 12.68
C ALA A 101 8.90 -13.69 12.50
N PRO A 102 8.76 -15.03 12.37
CA PRO A 102 7.49 -15.68 11.98
C PRO A 102 6.31 -15.35 12.89
N ALA A 103 6.56 -15.10 14.19
CA ALA A 103 5.54 -14.67 15.15
C ALA A 103 4.81 -13.37 14.75
N PHE A 104 5.44 -12.51 13.95
CA PHE A 104 4.86 -11.24 13.48
C PHE A 104 4.17 -11.36 12.11
N GLY A 105 4.23 -12.53 11.45
CA GLY A 105 3.61 -12.76 10.14
C GLY A 105 2.12 -12.37 10.09
N PRO A 106 1.28 -12.84 11.03
CA PRO A 106 -0.13 -12.47 11.08
C PRO A 106 -0.37 -10.97 11.20
N ARG A 107 0.39 -10.30 12.06
CA ARG A 107 0.32 -8.85 12.26
C ARG A 107 0.74 -8.10 11.00
N GLN A 108 1.74 -8.58 10.28
CA GLN A 108 2.17 -7.99 9.01
C GLN A 108 1.08 -8.06 7.94
N VAL A 109 0.37 -9.18 7.84
CA VAL A 109 -0.78 -9.30 6.91
C VAL A 109 -1.88 -8.30 7.26
N ILE A 110 -2.20 -8.16 8.55
CA ILE A 110 -3.18 -7.14 9.01
C ILE A 110 -2.74 -5.74 8.59
N TRP A 111 -1.47 -5.38 8.75
CA TRP A 111 -0.96 -4.07 8.34
C TRP A 111 -1.03 -3.84 6.83
N VAL A 112 -0.79 -4.87 6.01
CA VAL A 112 -0.97 -4.77 4.55
C VAL A 112 -2.43 -4.50 4.20
N VAL A 113 -3.38 -5.19 4.86
CA VAL A 113 -4.82 -4.98 4.64
C VAL A 113 -5.25 -3.59 5.11
N VAL A 114 -4.83 -3.16 6.30
CA VAL A 114 -5.14 -1.83 6.85
C VAL A 114 -4.56 -0.73 5.95
N GLY A 115 -3.31 -0.87 5.50
CA GLY A 115 -2.67 0.07 4.59
C GLY A 115 -3.39 0.15 3.24
N ALA A 116 -3.76 -0.99 2.66
CA ALA A 116 -4.54 -1.04 1.43
C ALA A 116 -5.92 -0.38 1.59
N PHE A 117 -6.61 -0.68 2.68
CA PHE A 117 -7.91 -0.06 2.99
C PHE A 117 -7.78 1.46 3.11
N ALA A 118 -6.78 1.96 3.86
CA ALA A 118 -6.50 3.39 3.98
C ALA A 118 -6.20 4.03 2.62
N ALA A 119 -5.40 3.37 1.77
CA ALA A 119 -5.09 3.86 0.42
C ALA A 119 -6.33 3.94 -0.48
N ILE A 120 -7.20 2.92 -0.44
CA ILE A 120 -8.49 2.93 -1.17
C ILE A 120 -9.37 4.08 -0.67
N MET A 121 -9.49 4.25 0.66
CA MET A 121 -10.28 5.35 1.24
C MET A 121 -9.76 6.71 0.75
N VAL A 122 -8.46 6.96 0.85
CA VAL A 122 -7.86 8.22 0.38
C VAL A 122 -8.13 8.46 -1.11
N THR A 123 -8.14 7.40 -1.92
CA THR A 123 -8.41 7.51 -3.37
C THR A 123 -9.89 7.77 -3.67
N LEU A 124 -10.81 7.30 -2.82
CA LEU A 124 -12.25 7.55 -2.97
C LEU A 124 -12.68 8.92 -2.45
N LEU A 125 -11.97 9.48 -1.47
CA LEU A 125 -12.23 10.85 -1.01
C LEU A 125 -11.85 11.86 -2.12
N PRO A 126 -12.63 12.94 -2.30
CA PRO A 126 -12.28 13.98 -3.26
C PRO A 126 -10.90 14.54 -2.93
N PRO A 127 -10.00 14.73 -3.92
CA PRO A 127 -8.65 15.22 -3.68
C PRO A 127 -8.66 16.67 -3.21
N HIS A 128 -8.88 16.88 -1.91
CA HIS A 128 -8.75 18.18 -1.27
C HIS A 128 -7.29 18.44 -0.88
N LEU A 129 -6.40 18.38 -1.88
CA LEU A 129 -5.00 18.80 -1.74
C LEU A 129 -4.87 20.25 -1.23
N ARG A 130 -5.93 21.05 -1.46
CA ARG A 130 -6.07 22.41 -0.90
C ARG A 130 -6.11 22.41 0.63
N LEU A 131 -6.70 21.42 1.28
CA LEU A 131 -6.79 21.33 2.73
C LEU A 131 -5.42 21.01 3.35
N LEU A 132 -4.69 20.07 2.73
CA LEU A 132 -3.30 19.75 3.10
C LEU A 132 -2.38 20.98 2.96
N ARG A 133 -2.54 21.75 1.87
CA ARG A 133 -1.77 22.98 1.64
C ARG A 133 -2.16 24.11 2.60
N ARG A 134 -3.46 24.30 2.89
CA ARG A 134 -3.98 25.35 3.78
C ARG A 134 -3.58 25.14 5.23
N TYR A 135 -3.52 23.89 5.69
CA TYR A 135 -3.23 23.52 7.08
C TYR A 135 -1.81 22.97 7.30
N ARG A 136 -0.84 23.35 6.44
CA ARG A 136 0.59 22.98 6.56
C ARG A 136 1.10 23.09 8.00
N TYR A 137 0.80 24.21 8.66
CA TYR A 137 1.30 24.47 10.01
C TYR A 137 0.57 23.67 11.08
N SER A 138 -0.72 23.37 10.87
CA SER A 138 -1.47 22.48 11.76
C SER A 138 -0.91 21.06 11.73
N TRP A 139 -0.62 20.52 10.54
CA TRP A 139 0.03 19.21 10.40
C TRP A 139 1.43 19.17 11.02
N LEU A 140 2.20 20.26 10.89
CA LEU A 140 3.51 20.39 11.54
C LEU A 140 3.38 20.41 13.06
N LEU A 141 2.42 21.17 13.59
CA LEU A 141 2.18 21.25 15.03
C LEU A 141 1.68 19.93 15.59
N VAL A 142 0.80 19.21 14.87
CA VAL A 142 0.38 17.85 15.24
C VAL A 142 1.56 16.88 15.24
N GLY A 143 2.42 16.92 14.22
CA GLY A 143 3.62 16.10 14.16
C GLY A 143 4.60 16.39 15.31
N LEU A 144 4.82 17.67 15.63
CA LEU A 144 5.67 18.09 16.74
C LEU A 144 5.07 17.71 18.10
N ALA A 145 3.74 17.84 18.25
CA ALA A 145 3.03 17.43 19.44
C ALA A 145 3.09 15.90 19.64
N LEU A 146 2.94 15.12 18.57
CA LEU A 146 3.13 13.66 18.59
C LEU A 146 4.56 13.28 18.96
N LEU A 147 5.56 13.99 18.43
CA LEU A 147 6.96 13.79 18.79
C LEU A 147 7.24 14.11 20.26
N ALA A 148 6.69 15.22 20.76
CA ALA A 148 6.78 15.54 22.18
C ALA A 148 6.06 14.48 23.04
N ALA A 149 4.91 13.99 22.59
CA ALA A 149 4.16 12.95 23.29
C ALA A 149 4.94 11.63 23.36
N THR A 150 5.63 11.20 22.29
CA THR A 150 6.48 10.00 22.35
C THR A 150 7.69 10.20 23.25
N LEU A 151 8.29 11.39 23.29
CA LEU A 151 9.41 11.66 24.19
C LEU A 151 9.02 11.68 25.68
N LEU A 152 7.83 12.18 26.01
CA LEU A 152 7.36 12.32 27.39
C LEU A 152 6.63 11.08 27.91
N PHE A 153 5.83 10.43 27.06
CA PHE A 153 4.93 9.33 27.42
C PHE A 153 5.17 8.06 26.60
N GLY A 154 6.31 8.00 25.90
CA GLY A 154 6.65 6.84 25.10
C GLY A 154 6.79 5.59 25.95
N VAL A 155 6.36 4.47 25.39
CA VAL A 155 6.63 3.14 25.91
C VAL A 155 7.55 2.43 24.94
N ASN A 156 8.21 1.39 25.45
CA ASN A 156 8.98 0.50 24.62
C ASN A 156 8.30 -0.89 24.58
N PRO A 157 7.74 -1.28 23.43
CA PRO A 157 7.08 -2.58 23.31
C PRO A 157 8.06 -3.76 23.31
N SER A 158 9.36 -3.51 23.13
CA SER A 158 10.39 -4.57 23.07
C SER A 158 10.83 -5.10 24.44
N GLY A 159 10.50 -4.40 25.53
CA GLY A 159 10.85 -4.83 26.90
C GLY A 159 12.34 -4.77 27.27
N PHE A 160 13.23 -4.39 26.34
CA PHE A 160 14.67 -4.27 26.63
C PHE A 160 14.98 -3.03 27.48
N ALA A 161 15.70 -3.24 28.58
CA ALA A 161 16.19 -2.15 29.42
C ALA A 161 17.15 -1.24 28.63
N GLY A 162 16.85 0.06 28.60
CA GLY A 162 17.67 1.08 27.90
C GLY A 162 17.31 1.35 26.45
N ALA A 163 16.35 0.63 25.85
CA ALA A 163 15.92 0.90 24.49
C ALA A 163 14.93 2.09 24.43
N PRO A 164 15.02 2.96 23.41
CA PRO A 164 14.33 4.25 23.38
C PRO A 164 12.81 4.10 23.32
N GLN A 165 12.13 4.87 24.17
CA GLN A 165 10.68 4.90 24.34
C GLN A 165 10.03 5.74 23.23
N LEU A 166 9.89 5.17 22.03
CA LEU A 166 9.42 5.90 20.84
C LEU A 166 7.99 5.59 20.43
N TRP A 167 7.30 4.69 21.15
CA TRP A 167 5.97 4.22 20.79
C TRP A 167 4.93 4.77 21.75
N LEU A 168 3.77 5.17 21.24
CA LEU A 168 2.62 5.46 22.10
C LEU A 168 1.94 4.12 22.42
N GLY A 169 1.86 3.80 23.71
CA GLY A 169 1.34 2.52 24.23
C GLY A 169 -0.18 2.43 24.15
N LEU A 170 -0.73 2.48 22.94
CA LEU A 170 -2.11 2.09 22.68
C LEU A 170 -2.10 0.57 22.55
N GLN A 171 -2.63 -0.13 23.56
CA GLN A 171 -2.63 -1.60 23.61
C GLN A 171 -3.28 -2.17 22.34
N GLY A 172 -2.50 -2.96 21.57
CA GLY A 172 -2.90 -3.59 20.30
C GLY A 172 -1.95 -4.68 19.83
#